data_AF-A0A1E3PWH6-F1
#
_entry.id   AF-A0A1E3PWH6-F1
#
_cell.length_a   1.000
_cell.length_b   1.000
_cell.length_c   1.000
_cell.angle_alpha   90.00
_cell.angle_beta   90.00
_cell.angle_gamma   90.00
#
_symmetry.space_group_name_H-M   'P 1'
#
loop_
_entity.id
_entity.type
_entity.pdbx_description
1 polymer ?
#
loop_
_entity_poly.entity_id
_entity_poly.type
_entity_poly.pdbx_seq_one_letter_code
_entity_poly.pdbx_strand_id
1 'polypeptide(L)'
;MSYFPSLEEIDQGQTEAREVSRDTIDFGVPDNEEDFIARERAVLGDSDATALAGELDLLNGDADHTSNGDVGNHLDNYLTQSAQSFDVTPAVPADSQEEVEPDAIKEWRERRELAIQRRDQQSEAKKHATRETAKQAIDDFYENYNDKKDKAIAQTRAEEQEFIESRESSVAGGTSWERIVKLVDISEKHARTSTVDKSRFRELLLTLKEDSNAPGAKGY
;
A
#
# COMPACT_ATOMS: atom_id res chain seq x y z
N MET A 1 9.57 40.97 2.44
CA MET A 1 8.50 41.72 3.15
C MET A 1 7.38 40.73 3.41
N SER A 2 7.24 40.26 4.65
CA SER A 2 6.23 39.28 5.05
C SER A 2 4.86 39.96 5.03
N TYR A 3 3.96 39.52 4.16
CA TYR A 3 2.59 40.03 4.11
C TYR A 3 1.80 39.39 5.26
N PHE A 4 1.29 40.20 6.18
CA PHE A 4 0.39 39.74 7.23
C PHE A 4 -1.05 39.80 6.71
N PRO A 5 -1.85 38.74 6.88
CA PRO A 5 -3.25 38.72 6.44
C PRO A 5 -4.08 39.79 7.13
N SER A 6 -5.03 40.36 6.39
CA SER A 6 -5.96 41.35 6.93
C SER A 6 -7.01 40.68 7.83
N LEU A 7 -7.54 41.42 8.83
CA LEU A 7 -8.58 40.91 9.75
C LEU A 7 -9.84 40.44 9.02
N GLU A 8 -10.12 41.02 7.85
CA GLU A 8 -11.24 40.65 6.98
C GLU A 8 -11.03 39.29 6.29
N GLU A 9 -9.79 38.94 5.92
CA GLU A 9 -9.45 37.63 5.34
C GLU A 9 -9.52 36.50 6.38
N ILE A 10 -9.20 36.81 7.65
CA ILE A 10 -9.27 35.84 8.76
C ILE A 10 -10.73 35.53 9.10
N ASP A 11 -11.61 36.52 9.05
CA ASP A 11 -13.05 36.35 9.32
C ASP A 11 -13.78 35.56 8.21
N GLN A 12 -13.29 35.66 6.96
CA GLN A 12 -13.86 34.97 5.80
C GLN A 12 -13.35 33.51 5.62
N GLY A 13 -12.48 33.02 6.49
CA GLY A 13 -12.08 31.61 6.54
C GLY A 13 -11.24 31.10 5.36
N GLN A 14 -10.74 31.98 4.50
CA GLN A 14 -9.83 31.64 3.40
C GLN A 14 -8.38 31.87 3.82
N THR A 15 -7.83 30.94 4.61
CA THR A 15 -6.37 30.84 4.81
C THR A 15 -5.86 29.63 4.02
N GLU A 16 -5.44 29.83 2.77
CA GLU A 16 -4.71 28.77 2.05
C GLU A 16 -3.32 28.59 2.68
N ALA A 17 -3.10 27.42 3.28
CA ALA A 17 -1.79 27.02 3.79
C ALA A 17 -0.87 26.62 2.63
N ARG A 18 0.20 27.40 2.42
CA ARG A 18 1.29 27.05 1.51
C ARG A 18 2.04 25.82 2.06
N GLU A 19 2.28 24.88 1.15
CA GLU A 19 2.82 23.52 1.29
C GLU A 19 3.57 23.19 2.59
N VAL A 20 3.02 22.21 3.32
CA VAL A 20 3.63 21.62 4.51
C VAL A 20 4.58 20.52 4.06
N SER A 21 5.89 20.72 4.27
CA SER A 21 6.89 19.66 4.22
C SER A 21 6.45 18.50 5.11
N ARG A 22 6.54 17.28 4.57
CA ARG A 22 6.39 16.00 5.28
C ARG A 22 7.40 15.92 6.42
N ASP A 23 7.09 16.50 7.57
CA ASP A 23 7.71 16.15 8.84
C ASP A 23 6.71 15.35 9.66
N THR A 24 7.08 14.09 9.88
CA THR A 24 6.54 13.04 10.73
C THR A 24 5.41 13.46 11.68
N ILE A 25 4.17 13.09 11.32
CA ILE A 25 3.07 12.99 12.28
C ILE A 25 3.36 11.74 13.12
N ASP A 26 3.79 11.93 14.37
CA ASP A 26 3.85 10.87 15.38
C ASP A 26 2.43 10.42 15.72
N PHE A 27 2.05 9.25 15.19
CA PHE A 27 0.74 8.63 15.39
C PHE A 27 0.67 7.77 16.66
N GLY A 28 1.69 7.77 17.52
CA GLY A 28 1.70 6.94 18.73
C GLY A 28 1.60 5.45 18.42
N VAL A 29 2.07 5.04 17.24
CA VAL A 29 2.26 3.62 16.91
C VAL A 29 3.54 3.20 17.62
N PRO A 30 3.52 2.21 18.51
CA PRO A 30 4.73 1.75 19.15
C PRO A 30 5.68 1.18 18.08
N ASP A 31 6.93 1.64 18.05
CA ASP A 31 8.01 1.33 17.08
C ASP A 31 8.44 -0.16 17.06
N ASN A 32 7.61 -1.07 17.57
CA ASN A 32 7.89 -2.50 17.53
C ASN A 32 7.33 -3.09 16.22
N GLU A 33 8.16 -3.01 15.18
CA GLU A 33 7.99 -3.69 13.89
C GLU A 33 7.61 -5.18 14.05
N GLU A 34 8.07 -5.80 15.14
CA GLU A 34 7.73 -7.18 15.50
C GLU A 34 6.23 -7.44 15.70
N ASP A 35 5.47 -6.44 16.18
CA ASP A 35 4.03 -6.59 16.47
C ASP A 35 3.20 -6.51 15.17
N PHE A 36 3.65 -5.70 14.22
CA PHE A 36 3.08 -5.66 12.87
C PHE A 36 3.35 -6.96 12.11
N ILE A 37 4.59 -7.46 12.16
CA ILE A 37 4.98 -8.73 11.51
C ILE A 37 4.29 -9.92 12.18
N ALA A 38 4.16 -9.94 13.51
CA ALA A 38 3.45 -11.01 14.21
C ALA A 38 1.95 -11.02 13.85
N ARG A 39 1.33 -9.84 13.72
CA ARG A 39 -0.06 -9.70 13.28
C ARG A 39 -0.25 -10.17 11.84
N GLU A 40 0.63 -9.76 10.92
CA GLU A 40 0.58 -10.20 9.52
C GLU A 40 0.82 -11.71 9.40
N ARG A 41 1.79 -12.25 10.16
CA ARG A 41 2.10 -13.68 10.18
C ARG A 41 0.96 -14.54 10.74
N ALA A 42 0.20 -14.01 11.71
CA ALA A 42 -0.95 -14.69 12.28
C ALA A 42 -2.15 -14.76 11.32
N VAL A 43 -2.29 -13.76 10.43
CA VAL A 43 -3.42 -13.66 9.48
C VAL A 43 -3.12 -14.35 8.15
N LEU A 44 -1.90 -14.21 7.62
CA LEU A 44 -1.51 -14.68 6.28
C LEU A 44 -0.72 -15.98 6.27
N GLY A 45 -0.15 -16.40 7.41
CA GLY A 45 0.75 -17.55 7.47
C GLY A 45 2.18 -17.25 6.99
N ASP A 46 3.11 -18.13 7.36
CA ASP A 46 4.57 -17.87 7.32
C ASP A 46 5.15 -17.62 5.91
N SER A 47 4.48 -18.09 4.85
CA SER A 47 4.99 -18.02 3.48
C SER A 47 4.90 -16.64 2.84
N ASP A 48 3.86 -15.86 3.17
CA ASP A 48 3.56 -14.61 2.45
C ASP A 48 4.07 -13.37 3.21
N ALA A 49 4.29 -13.48 4.53
CA ALA A 49 4.90 -12.42 5.34
C ALA A 49 6.38 -12.17 4.95
N THR A 50 7.10 -13.20 4.51
CA THR A 50 8.50 -13.07 4.06
C THR A 50 8.64 -12.43 2.69
N ALA A 51 7.62 -12.56 1.82
CA ALA A 51 7.60 -11.91 0.52
C ALA A 51 7.47 -10.38 0.63
N LEU A 52 6.67 -9.89 1.58
CA LEU A 52 6.50 -8.45 1.82
C LEU A 52 7.72 -7.81 2.51
N ALA A 53 8.45 -8.55 3.35
CA ALA A 53 9.70 -8.09 3.97
C ALA A 53 10.83 -7.90 2.94
N GLY A 54 10.89 -8.75 1.90
CA GLY A 54 11.90 -8.66 0.85
C GLY A 54 11.72 -7.47 -0.11
N GLU A 55 10.51 -6.90 -0.19
CA GLU A 55 10.22 -5.77 -1.09
C GLU A 55 10.57 -4.41 -0.48
N LEU A 56 10.63 -4.31 0.85
CA LEU A 56 11.06 -3.11 1.58
C LEU A 56 12.59 -2.86 1.49
N ASP A 57 13.39 -3.91 1.36
CA ASP A 57 14.86 -3.81 1.24
C ASP A 57 15.30 -3.25 -0.13
N LEU A 58 14.45 -3.35 -1.16
CA LEU A 58 14.73 -2.83 -2.51
C LEU A 58 14.60 -1.31 -2.63
N LEU A 59 13.93 -0.63 -1.69
CA LEU A 59 13.76 0.83 -1.69
C LEU A 59 14.86 1.56 -0.91
N ASN A 60 15.73 0.84 -0.18
CA ASN A 60 16.78 1.42 0.66
C ASN A 60 18.20 1.28 0.06
N GLY A 61 18.30 0.81 -1.18
CA GLY A 61 19.57 0.59 -1.88
C GLY A 61 19.94 1.68 -2.89
N ASP A 62 20.95 2.47 -2.52
CA ASP A 62 21.86 3.23 -3.39
C ASP A 62 21.45 4.65 -3.87
N ALA A 63 21.96 5.66 -3.15
CA ALA A 63 22.35 6.94 -3.71
C ALA A 63 23.67 7.38 -3.06
N ASP A 64 24.77 6.90 -3.65
CA ASP A 64 26.12 7.44 -3.46
C ASP A 64 26.15 8.93 -3.87
N HIS A 65 26.41 9.80 -2.89
CA HIS A 65 26.95 11.13 -3.15
C HIS A 65 28.10 11.39 -2.18
N THR A 66 29.24 10.79 -2.49
CA THR A 66 30.53 11.24 -2.00
C THR A 66 30.87 12.64 -2.53
N SER A 67 30.74 13.65 -1.66
CA SER A 67 31.45 14.92 -1.81
C SER A 67 32.01 15.35 -0.46
N ASN A 68 33.34 15.28 -0.38
CA ASN A 68 34.15 15.82 0.69
C ASN A 68 33.86 17.31 0.89
N GLY A 69 33.49 17.67 2.11
CA GLY A 69 33.35 19.03 2.60
C GLY A 69 33.47 19.05 4.12
N ASP A 70 34.65 18.67 4.61
CA ASP A 70 35.12 19.01 5.95
C ASP A 70 35.06 20.54 6.13
N VAL A 71 33.98 21.01 6.75
CA VAL A 71 33.93 22.27 7.49
C VAL A 71 33.15 21.98 8.76
N GLY A 72 33.90 21.54 9.77
CA GLY A 72 33.43 21.42 11.12
C GLY A 72 32.69 22.69 11.57
N ASN A 73 31.45 22.47 11.98
CA ASN A 73 30.73 23.17 13.03
C ASN A 73 31.07 24.66 13.21
N HIS A 74 30.38 25.53 12.45
CA HIS A 74 30.35 26.95 12.75
C HIS A 74 28.98 27.57 12.44
N LEU A 75 27.96 27.20 13.22
CA LEU A 75 26.83 28.10 13.47
C LEU A 75 26.13 27.90 14.83
N ASP A 76 26.88 27.52 15.87
CA ASP A 76 26.50 27.83 17.26
C ASP A 76 26.89 29.29 17.56
N ASN A 77 26.29 30.27 16.87
CA ASN A 77 26.49 31.69 17.23
C ASN A 77 25.46 32.67 16.69
N TYR A 78 24.15 32.46 16.93
CA TYR A 78 23.16 33.54 16.87
C TYR A 78 22.04 33.39 17.91
N LEU A 79 22.39 33.19 19.19
CA LEU A 79 21.54 33.66 20.30
C LEU A 79 22.36 33.91 21.58
N THR A 80 23.35 34.80 21.49
CA THR A 80 23.98 35.42 22.67
C THR A 80 24.16 36.91 22.40
N GLN A 81 23.08 37.66 22.63
CA GLN A 81 22.99 39.08 22.97
C GLN A 81 21.48 39.42 22.88
N SER A 82 20.75 39.66 23.94
CA SER A 82 21.06 40.50 25.09
C SER A 82 20.30 39.96 26.29
N ALA A 83 21.03 39.41 27.28
CA ALA A 83 20.59 39.55 28.65
C ALA A 83 20.70 41.05 28.95
N GLN A 84 19.65 41.82 28.66
CA GLN A 84 19.47 43.07 29.37
C GLN A 84 19.36 42.66 30.83
N SER A 85 20.35 43.09 31.62
CA SER A 85 20.21 43.23 33.05
C SER A 85 18.99 44.11 33.28
N PHE A 86 17.81 43.50 33.40
CA PHE A 86 16.71 44.14 34.07
C PHE A 86 17.17 44.28 35.51
N ASP A 87 17.35 45.53 35.95
CA ASP A 87 17.51 45.82 37.37
C ASP A 87 16.44 45.02 38.12
N VAL A 88 16.90 44.12 38.99
CA VAL A 88 16.03 43.49 39.99
C VAL A 88 15.60 44.62 40.91
N THR A 89 14.49 45.26 40.55
CA THR A 89 13.76 46.14 41.45
C THR A 89 13.43 45.34 42.71
N PRO A 90 13.62 45.91 43.91
CA PRO A 90 13.35 45.17 45.14
C PRO A 90 11.91 44.69 45.11
N ALA A 91 11.73 43.38 45.32
CA ALA A 91 10.44 42.73 45.39
C ALA A 91 9.57 43.45 46.43
N VAL A 92 8.67 44.29 45.94
CA VAL A 92 7.56 44.80 46.73
C VAL A 92 6.74 43.56 47.11
N PRO A 93 6.40 43.32 48.39
CA PRO A 93 5.50 42.23 48.72
C PRO A 93 4.25 42.42 47.89
N ALA A 94 3.97 41.47 47.01
CA ALA A 94 2.75 41.43 46.23
C ALA A 94 1.62 41.29 47.24
N ASP A 95 1.09 42.43 47.65
CA ASP A 95 -0.13 42.51 48.41
C ASP A 95 -1.16 41.73 47.59
N SER A 96 -1.63 40.62 48.15
CA SER A 96 -2.61 39.75 47.53
C SER A 96 -3.97 40.44 47.63
N GLN A 97 -4.05 41.65 47.05
CA GLN A 97 -5.32 42.25 46.70
C GLN A 97 -5.90 41.27 45.68
N GLU A 98 -6.96 40.55 46.07
CA GLU A 98 -7.82 39.85 45.14
C GLU A 98 -8.37 40.90 44.16
N GLU A 99 -7.57 41.27 43.16
CA GLU A 99 -8.03 42.14 42.10
C GLU A 99 -9.09 41.35 41.35
N VAL A 100 -10.34 41.72 41.62
CA VAL A 100 -11.52 41.21 40.93
C VAL A 100 -11.25 41.39 39.44
N GLU A 101 -10.93 40.27 38.75
CA GLU A 101 -10.61 40.31 37.33
C GLU A 101 -11.69 41.14 36.61
N PRO A 102 -11.32 42.15 35.80
CA PRO A 102 -12.27 42.94 35.05
C PRO A 102 -13.22 42.03 34.26
N ASP A 103 -14.52 42.29 34.32
CA ASP A 103 -15.52 41.39 33.72
C ASP A 103 -15.32 41.19 32.21
N ALA A 104 -14.75 42.17 31.52
CA ALA A 104 -14.35 42.05 30.11
C ALA A 104 -13.29 40.96 29.87
N ILE A 105 -12.37 40.74 30.81
CA ILE A 105 -11.34 39.70 30.72
C ILE A 105 -11.95 38.33 30.98
N LYS A 106 -12.90 38.22 31.92
CA LYS A 106 -13.65 36.98 32.17
C LYS A 106 -14.43 36.56 30.92
N GLU A 107 -15.23 37.47 30.36
CA GLU A 107 -15.99 37.21 29.13
C GLU A 107 -15.09 36.83 27.95
N TRP A 108 -13.92 37.47 27.82
CA TRP A 108 -12.96 37.15 26.77
C TRP A 108 -12.39 35.74 26.94
N ARG A 109 -12.02 35.35 28.17
CA ARG A 109 -11.53 33.99 28.45
C ARG A 109 -12.59 32.94 28.18
N GLU A 110 -13.83 33.17 28.61
CA GLU A 110 -14.95 32.27 28.36
C GLU A 110 -15.21 32.09 26.86
N ARG A 111 -15.24 33.18 26.08
CA ARG A 111 -15.41 33.11 24.62
C ARG A 111 -14.26 32.37 23.94
N ARG A 112 -13.01 32.61 24.38
CA ARG A 112 -11.83 31.94 23.84
C ARG A 112 -11.82 30.45 24.17
N GLU A 113 -12.11 30.10 25.42
CA GLU A 113 -12.18 28.71 25.87
C GLU A 113 -13.24 27.94 25.09
N LEU A 114 -14.42 28.54 24.90
CA LEU A 114 -15.49 27.95 24.10
C LEU A 114 -15.07 27.76 22.63
N ALA A 115 -14.34 28.71 22.04
CA ALA A 115 -13.80 28.58 20.69
C ALA A 115 -12.73 27.48 20.57
N ILE A 116 -11.84 27.37 21.57
CA ILE A 116 -10.84 26.30 21.66
C ILE A 116 -11.54 24.95 21.77
N GLN A 117 -12.48 24.81 22.72
CA GLN A 117 -13.25 23.59 22.91
C GLN A 117 -13.98 23.17 21.64
N ARG A 118 -14.63 24.11 20.93
CA ARG A 118 -15.30 23.82 19.66
C ARG A 118 -14.32 23.31 18.60
N ARG A 119 -13.16 23.94 18.47
CA ARG A 119 -12.13 23.55 17.50
C ARG A 119 -11.53 22.18 17.86
N ASP A 120 -11.32 21.91 19.13
CA ASP A 120 -10.77 20.65 19.62
C ASP A 120 -11.77 19.51 19.41
N GLN A 121 -13.07 19.73 19.69
CA GLN A 121 -14.14 18.77 19.35
C GLN A 121 -14.20 18.47 17.85
N GLN A 122 -14.05 19.48 16.99
CA GLN A 122 -14.00 19.26 15.54
C GLN A 122 -12.75 18.48 15.11
N SER A 123 -11.59 18.75 15.74
CA SER A 123 -10.34 18.03 15.49
C SER A 123 -10.46 16.57 15.91
N GLU A 124 -11.00 16.30 17.09
CA GLU A 124 -11.26 14.95 17.58
C GLU A 124 -12.24 14.20 16.69
N ALA A 125 -13.36 14.82 16.31
CA ALA A 125 -14.33 14.21 15.41
C ALA A 125 -13.71 13.84 14.06
N LYS A 126 -12.91 14.72 13.46
CA LYS A 126 -12.17 14.44 12.21
C LYS A 126 -11.18 13.28 12.40
N LYS A 127 -10.39 13.30 13.47
CA LYS A 127 -9.43 12.21 13.78
C LYS A 127 -10.15 10.87 13.93
N HIS A 128 -11.29 10.84 14.64
CA HIS A 128 -12.10 9.64 14.78
C HIS A 128 -12.67 9.19 13.42
N ALA A 129 -13.26 10.09 12.64
CA ALA A 129 -13.79 9.76 11.31
C ALA A 129 -12.70 9.19 10.38
N THR A 130 -11.50 9.78 10.37
CA THR A 130 -10.37 9.26 9.60
C THR A 130 -9.96 7.86 10.07
N ARG A 131 -9.90 7.62 11.38
CA ARG A 131 -9.58 6.28 11.92
C ARG A 131 -10.63 5.24 11.54
N GLU A 132 -11.91 5.56 11.66
CA GLU A 132 -12.98 4.63 11.29
C GLU A 132 -13.01 4.37 9.78
N THR A 133 -12.80 5.41 8.97
CA THR A 133 -12.67 5.25 7.51
C THR A 133 -11.47 4.38 7.15
N ALA A 134 -10.33 4.55 7.83
CA ALA A 134 -9.15 3.73 7.60
C ALA A 134 -9.38 2.26 8.00
N LYS A 135 -10.08 2.00 9.11
CA LYS A 135 -10.47 0.63 9.50
C LYS A 135 -11.39 -0.01 8.45
N GLN A 136 -12.43 0.71 8.03
CA GLN A 136 -13.34 0.23 6.98
C GLN A 136 -12.61 -0.06 5.68
N ALA A 137 -11.67 0.81 5.27
CA ALA A 137 -10.87 0.57 4.07
C ALA A 137 -9.99 -0.69 4.17
N ILE A 138 -9.51 -1.02 5.38
CA ILE A 138 -8.75 -2.26 5.63
C ILE A 138 -9.68 -3.47 5.51
N ASP A 139 -10.85 -3.42 6.16
CA ASP A 139 -11.83 -4.51 6.10
C ASP A 139 -12.30 -4.75 4.66
N ASP A 140 -12.68 -3.69 3.94
CA ASP A 140 -13.06 -3.73 2.52
C ASP A 140 -11.95 -4.29 1.63
N PHE A 141 -10.68 -3.99 1.93
CA PHE A 141 -9.55 -4.53 1.17
C PHE A 141 -9.44 -6.04 1.35
N TYR A 142 -9.52 -6.54 2.57
CA TYR A 142 -9.42 -7.98 2.84
C TYR A 142 -10.63 -8.75 2.29
N GLU A 143 -11.84 -8.21 2.40
CA GLU A 143 -13.02 -8.82 1.78
C GLU A 143 -12.84 -8.94 0.26
N ASN A 144 -12.48 -7.84 -0.40
CA ASN A 144 -12.27 -7.82 -1.85
C ASN A 144 -11.09 -8.70 -2.29
N TYR A 145 -10.02 -8.78 -1.49
CA TYR A 145 -8.86 -9.62 -1.76
C TYR A 145 -9.21 -11.10 -1.63
N ASN A 146 -9.87 -11.49 -0.54
CA ASN A 146 -10.30 -12.87 -0.30
C ASN A 146 -11.28 -13.33 -1.37
N ASP A 147 -12.26 -12.49 -1.73
CA ASP A 147 -13.19 -12.76 -2.82
C ASP A 147 -12.47 -13.00 -4.16
N LYS A 148 -11.47 -12.16 -4.48
CA LYS A 148 -10.67 -12.32 -5.71
C LYS A 148 -9.84 -13.59 -5.67
N LYS A 149 -9.20 -13.88 -4.55
CA LYS A 149 -8.41 -15.09 -4.33
C LYS A 149 -9.29 -16.33 -4.49
N ASP A 150 -10.44 -16.37 -3.81
CA ASP A 150 -11.34 -17.51 -3.85
C ASP A 150 -11.94 -17.70 -5.24
N LYS A 151 -12.29 -16.61 -5.95
CA LYS A 151 -12.69 -16.68 -7.36
C LYS A 151 -11.57 -17.22 -8.25
N ALA A 152 -10.33 -16.77 -8.06
CA ALA A 152 -9.19 -17.27 -8.83
C ALA A 152 -8.93 -18.76 -8.56
N ILE A 153 -8.98 -19.19 -7.29
CA ILE A 153 -8.84 -20.61 -6.92
C ILE A 153 -9.98 -21.44 -7.52
N ALA A 154 -11.22 -20.95 -7.43
CA ALA A 154 -12.39 -21.62 -7.99
C ALA A 154 -12.29 -21.72 -9.52
N GLN A 155 -11.82 -20.67 -10.19
CA GLN A 155 -11.59 -20.65 -11.62
C GLN A 155 -10.51 -21.67 -12.00
N THR A 156 -9.33 -21.66 -11.37
CA THR A 156 -8.27 -22.63 -11.65
C THR A 156 -8.75 -24.06 -11.43
N ARG A 157 -9.54 -24.31 -10.38
CA ARG A 157 -10.11 -25.64 -10.12
C ARG A 157 -11.13 -26.04 -11.19
N ALA A 158 -11.96 -25.12 -11.64
CA ALA A 158 -12.92 -25.38 -12.72
C ALA A 158 -12.21 -25.65 -14.05
N GLU A 159 -11.19 -24.86 -14.39
CA GLU A 159 -10.35 -25.06 -15.57
C GLU A 159 -9.56 -26.37 -15.50
N GLU A 160 -9.05 -26.75 -14.32
CA GLU A 160 -8.41 -28.05 -14.10
C GLU A 160 -9.38 -29.20 -14.33
N GLN A 161 -10.59 -29.11 -13.76
CA GLN A 161 -11.61 -30.14 -13.95
C GLN A 161 -12.04 -30.24 -15.42
N GLU A 162 -12.25 -29.12 -16.10
CA GLU A 162 -12.56 -29.09 -17.54
C GLU A 162 -11.38 -29.63 -18.38
N PHE A 163 -10.15 -29.33 -17.99
CA PHE A 163 -8.95 -29.87 -18.63
C PHE A 163 -8.84 -31.40 -18.44
N ILE A 164 -9.13 -31.90 -17.24
CA ILE A 164 -9.18 -33.33 -16.97
C ILE A 164 -10.31 -33.99 -17.76
N GLU A 165 -11.50 -33.40 -17.78
CA GLU A 165 -12.66 -33.93 -18.54
C GLU A 165 -12.42 -33.93 -20.05
N SER A 166 -11.84 -32.85 -20.60
CA SER A 166 -11.48 -32.79 -22.02
C SER A 166 -10.38 -33.79 -22.39
N ARG A 167 -9.43 -34.03 -21.47
CA ARG A 167 -8.42 -35.10 -21.60
C ARG A 167 -9.06 -36.47 -21.53
N GLU A 168 -9.91 -36.75 -20.55
CA GLU A 168 -10.58 -38.04 -20.39
C GLU A 168 -11.54 -38.34 -21.54
N SER A 169 -12.33 -37.35 -21.99
CA SER A 169 -13.18 -37.48 -23.19
C SER A 169 -12.34 -37.74 -24.44
N SER A 170 -11.22 -37.02 -24.61
CA SER A 170 -10.30 -37.26 -25.72
C SER A 170 -9.55 -38.59 -25.64
N VAL A 171 -9.38 -39.17 -24.45
CA VAL A 171 -8.76 -40.48 -24.24
C VAL A 171 -9.78 -41.61 -24.37
N ALA A 172 -11.05 -41.38 -24.01
CA ALA A 172 -12.10 -42.39 -24.00
C ALA A 172 -12.79 -42.60 -25.36
N GLY A 173 -12.74 -41.63 -26.28
CA GLY A 173 -13.37 -41.71 -27.60
C GLY A 173 -12.39 -41.61 -28.77
N GLY A 174 -12.40 -42.61 -29.66
CA GLY A 174 -11.71 -42.56 -30.96
C GLY A 174 -10.70 -43.69 -31.20
N THR A 175 -10.17 -43.77 -32.42
CA THR A 175 -9.09 -44.71 -32.76
C THR A 175 -7.79 -44.30 -32.07
N SER A 176 -6.86 -45.24 -31.85
CA SER A 176 -5.55 -44.94 -31.24
C SER A 176 -4.79 -43.84 -31.99
N TRP A 177 -5.01 -43.71 -33.30
CA TRP A 177 -4.41 -42.68 -34.15
C TRP A 177 -5.04 -41.29 -33.95
N GLU A 178 -6.35 -41.21 -33.69
CA GLU A 178 -7.02 -39.95 -33.36
C GLU A 178 -6.50 -39.33 -32.05
N ARG A 179 -6.18 -40.19 -31.07
CA ARG A 179 -5.51 -39.79 -29.82
C ARG A 179 -4.09 -39.26 -30.06
N ILE A 180 -3.31 -39.94 -30.90
CA ILE A 180 -1.94 -39.53 -31.24
C ILE A 180 -1.96 -38.18 -31.97
N VAL A 181 -2.86 -37.97 -32.92
CA VAL A 181 -2.95 -36.71 -33.67
C VAL A 181 -3.35 -35.51 -32.78
N LYS A 182 -4.18 -35.72 -31.75
CA LYS A 182 -4.50 -34.66 -30.79
C LYS A 182 -3.33 -34.27 -29.87
N LEU A 183 -2.45 -35.22 -29.53
CA LEU A 183 -1.28 -35.00 -28.69
C LEU A 183 -0.08 -34.43 -29.45
N VAL A 184 0.00 -34.72 -30.76
CA VAL A 184 1.08 -34.24 -31.62
C VAL A 184 0.69 -32.89 -32.19
N ASP A 185 1.50 -31.86 -31.94
CA ASP A 185 1.31 -30.56 -32.58
C ASP A 185 1.62 -30.65 -34.09
N ILE A 186 0.56 -30.86 -34.87
CA ILE A 186 0.58 -30.90 -36.34
C ILE A 186 0.69 -29.51 -36.97
N SER A 187 0.69 -28.43 -36.17
CA SER A 187 0.79 -27.06 -36.66
C SER A 187 2.10 -26.81 -37.41
N GLU A 188 2.01 -26.17 -38.57
CA GLU A 188 3.16 -25.71 -39.36
C GLU A 188 3.94 -24.58 -38.68
N LYS A 189 3.46 -24.05 -37.55
CA LYS A 189 4.11 -22.93 -36.83
C LYS A 189 5.55 -23.25 -36.39
N HIS A 190 5.86 -24.53 -36.19
CA HIS A 190 7.21 -25.02 -35.85
C HIS A 190 8.09 -25.33 -37.08
N ALA A 191 7.59 -25.13 -38.30
CA ALA A 191 8.37 -25.36 -39.53
C ALA A 191 9.61 -24.45 -39.62
N ARG A 192 9.62 -23.31 -38.92
CA ARG A 192 10.75 -22.37 -38.92
C ARG A 192 11.97 -22.82 -38.10
N THR A 193 11.79 -23.78 -37.18
CA THR A 193 12.86 -24.30 -36.28
C THR A 193 13.33 -25.70 -36.69
N SER A 194 12.56 -26.41 -37.52
CA SER A 194 12.81 -27.81 -37.88
C SER A 194 13.61 -27.91 -39.17
N THR A 195 14.86 -28.37 -39.10
CA THR A 195 15.71 -28.69 -40.28
C THR A 195 15.27 -29.95 -41.02
N VAL A 196 14.34 -30.72 -40.46
CA VAL A 196 13.80 -31.96 -41.03
C VAL A 196 12.39 -31.71 -41.54
N ASP A 197 12.12 -32.12 -42.79
CA ASP A 197 10.79 -32.08 -43.39
C ASP A 197 9.88 -33.15 -42.76
N LYS A 198 8.86 -32.70 -42.03
CA LYS A 198 7.86 -33.56 -41.38
C LYS A 198 6.56 -33.66 -42.18
N SER A 199 6.51 -33.15 -43.41
CA SER A 199 5.27 -33.09 -44.22
C SER A 199 4.71 -34.48 -44.50
N ARG A 200 5.55 -35.43 -44.92
CA ARG A 200 5.13 -36.83 -45.15
C ARG A 200 4.65 -37.52 -43.86
N PHE A 201 5.22 -37.17 -42.72
CA PHE A 201 4.81 -37.72 -41.42
C PHE A 201 3.45 -37.14 -40.99
N ARG A 202 3.21 -35.85 -41.21
CA ARG A 202 1.89 -35.22 -40.97
C ARG A 202 0.81 -35.84 -41.87
N GLU A 203 1.11 -36.01 -43.17
CA GLU A 203 0.19 -36.67 -44.11
C GLU A 203 -0.15 -38.10 -43.66
N LEU A 204 0.86 -38.89 -43.28
CA LEU A 204 0.66 -40.26 -42.77
C LEU A 204 -0.18 -40.29 -41.47
N LEU A 205 0.01 -39.33 -40.57
CA LEU A 205 -0.79 -39.22 -39.35
C LEU A 205 -2.25 -38.87 -39.63
N LEU A 206 -2.52 -38.01 -40.62
CA LEU A 206 -3.87 -37.65 -41.03
C LEU A 206 -4.59 -38.82 -41.71
N THR A 207 -3.91 -39.58 -42.58
CA THR A 207 -4.51 -40.77 -43.22
C THR A 207 -4.83 -41.87 -42.21
N LEU A 208 -3.93 -42.10 -41.24
CA LEU A 208 -4.14 -43.09 -40.17
C LEU A 208 -5.24 -42.69 -39.18
N LYS A 209 -5.50 -41.38 -39.02
CA LYS A 209 -6.62 -40.87 -38.22
C LYS A 209 -7.97 -41.18 -38.88
N GLU A 210 -8.07 -41.04 -40.20
CA GLU A 210 -9.31 -41.27 -40.96
C GLU A 210 -9.57 -42.77 -41.23
N ASP A 211 -8.52 -43.60 -41.23
CA ASP A 211 -8.64 -45.03 -41.47
C ASP A 211 -9.09 -45.81 -40.20
N SER A 212 -10.36 -46.20 -40.20
CA SER A 212 -10.97 -47.05 -39.16
C SER A 212 -10.41 -48.49 -39.06
N ASN A 213 -9.67 -48.96 -40.07
CA ASN A 213 -9.00 -50.27 -40.08
C ASN A 213 -7.47 -50.15 -39.89
N ALA A 214 -6.99 -48.97 -39.51
CA ALA A 214 -5.57 -48.77 -39.24
C ALA A 214 -5.05 -49.74 -38.16
N PRO A 215 -3.78 -50.18 -38.25
CA PRO A 215 -3.19 -51.06 -37.25
C PRO A 215 -3.23 -50.39 -35.87
N GLY A 216 -3.79 -51.10 -34.88
CA GLY A 216 -4.02 -50.58 -33.52
C GLY A 216 -5.27 -49.71 -33.34
N ALA A 217 -6.13 -49.58 -34.37
CA ALA A 217 -7.40 -48.83 -34.28
C ALA A 217 -8.48 -49.57 -33.47
N LYS A 218 -8.52 -50.90 -33.54
CA LYS A 218 -9.23 -51.76 -32.59
C LYS A 218 -8.23 -52.13 -31.49
N GLY A 219 -8.46 -51.67 -30.27
CA GLY A 219 -7.56 -51.89 -29.13
C GLY A 219 -7.19 -53.37 -28.94
N TYR A 220 -6.03 -53.61 -28.31
CA TYR A 220 -5.67 -54.92 -27.76
C TYR A 220 -6.56 -55.27 -26.56
#